data_AF-V4QFW7-F1
#
_entry.id   AF-V4QFW7-F1
#
_cell.length_a   1.000
_cell.length_b   1.000
_cell.length_c   1.000
_cell.angle_alpha   90.00
_cell.angle_beta   90.00
_cell.angle_gamma   90.00
#
_symmetry.space_group_name_H-M   'P 1'
#
loop_
_entity.id
_entity.type
_entity.pdbx_description
1 polymer ?
#
loop_
_entity_poly.entity_id
_entity_poly.type
_entity_poly.pdbx_seq_one_letter_code
_entity_poly.pdbx_strand_id
1 'polypeptide(L)'
;RFGLAQPSAGWPCASLAHFVGVFLAGVLARSPELCPRPAFGGLGSLQVARFVWEVELELDQKGATPVSSWTRAEALDRGKEKMESVIRWLAWFDYSDRETLADMLGVDANGQSAFFKRLEVSGFVQVEIAPGIRRRIYGLGEAGYEYALMLLPELELKRRRRLPSWVSLVHSFSVQAAIIRRLPEVESIRPEKTLKHLRTVRLPDAILTMKNGEKIALEVELNHKSSARVFNIFLSHLKNIRAEHYDRVLYVFPGEPLCRLYREKFDLAVWPIYRMREGSTRLVLETSRNFDASQVHASNLFAFTVEGLYSL
;
A
#
# COMPACT_ATOMS: atom_id res chain seq x y z
N ARG A 1 57.32 -47.85 8.30
CA ARG A 1 57.84 -47.99 9.68
C ARG A 1 58.01 -46.58 10.24
N PHE A 2 57.71 -46.38 11.54
CA PHE A 2 57.63 -45.08 12.23
C PHE A 2 56.50 -44.15 11.72
N GLY A 3 55.88 -43.32 12.56
CA GLY A 3 56.01 -43.23 14.02
C GLY A 3 55.20 -42.06 14.63
N LEU A 4 54.57 -42.33 15.78
CA LEU A 4 53.90 -41.45 16.74
C LEU A 4 54.38 -39.98 16.83
N ALA A 5 53.43 -39.05 17.09
CA ALA A 5 53.43 -38.19 18.29
C ALA A 5 52.15 -37.31 18.41
N GLN A 6 51.60 -37.20 19.62
CA GLN A 6 50.84 -36.01 20.07
C GLN A 6 51.83 -35.01 20.71
N PRO A 7 51.40 -33.77 21.01
CA PRO A 7 51.26 -33.45 22.43
C PRO A 7 50.03 -32.60 22.81
N SER A 8 49.85 -32.47 24.13
CA SER A 8 48.75 -31.83 24.86
C SER A 8 49.12 -30.44 25.43
N ALA A 9 48.14 -29.83 26.13
CA ALA A 9 48.12 -28.56 26.88
C ALA A 9 47.45 -27.37 26.14
N GLY A 10 46.71 -26.47 26.79
CA GLY A 10 46.30 -26.37 28.21
C GLY A 10 46.33 -24.92 28.72
N TRP A 11 45.58 -24.63 29.79
CA TRP A 11 45.63 -23.42 30.65
C TRP A 11 44.82 -22.16 30.24
N PRO A 12 44.39 -21.30 31.20
CA PRO A 12 43.02 -20.76 31.24
C PRO A 12 42.91 -19.24 31.55
N CYS A 13 41.71 -18.82 32.00
CA CYS A 13 41.38 -17.59 32.76
C CYS A 13 41.43 -16.22 32.05
N ALA A 14 40.30 -15.50 32.07
CA ALA A 14 40.15 -14.30 32.90
C ALA A 14 38.67 -13.88 33.04
N SER A 15 38.37 -13.14 34.12
CA SER A 15 37.05 -12.59 34.50
C SER A 15 37.15 -11.05 34.61
N LEU A 16 36.09 -10.39 35.07
CA LEU A 16 35.92 -8.96 35.39
C LEU A 16 35.71 -8.00 34.19
N ALA A 17 35.03 -6.85 34.35
CA ALA A 17 33.99 -6.46 35.31
C ALA A 17 33.30 -5.15 34.85
N HIS A 18 32.19 -4.82 35.52
CA HIS A 18 31.46 -3.54 35.50
C HIS A 18 32.31 -2.26 35.33
N PHE A 19 31.73 -1.27 34.66
CA PHE A 19 31.89 0.13 35.06
C PHE A 19 30.58 0.92 34.91
N VAL A 20 30.21 1.64 35.96
CA VAL A 20 29.11 2.62 36.01
C VAL A 20 29.74 3.97 36.30
N GLY A 21 29.30 5.03 35.60
CA GLY A 21 29.84 6.37 35.79
C GLY A 21 28.83 7.46 35.41
N VAL A 22 28.27 8.11 36.41
CA VAL A 22 27.47 9.35 36.32
C VAL A 22 28.38 10.51 36.74
N PHE A 23 28.31 11.69 36.10
CA PHE A 23 28.41 12.99 36.81
C PHE A 23 27.91 14.17 35.93
N LEU A 24 27.88 15.38 36.49
CA LEU A 24 26.86 16.43 36.29
C LEU A 24 27.47 17.85 36.06
N ALA A 25 26.63 18.81 35.59
CA ALA A 25 26.86 20.28 35.49
C ALA A 25 27.93 20.76 34.47
N GLY A 26 27.92 21.96 33.85
CA GLY A 26 27.05 23.16 33.85
C GLY A 26 27.44 24.07 32.63
N VAL A 27 27.11 25.36 32.45
CA VAL A 27 26.19 26.34 33.10
C VAL A 27 26.05 27.60 32.19
N LEU A 28 24.89 28.29 32.21
CA LEU A 28 24.55 29.67 31.75
C LEU A 28 25.29 30.37 30.56
N ALA A 29 24.51 30.87 29.57
CA ALA A 29 24.54 32.30 29.15
C ALA A 29 23.39 32.75 28.19
N ARG A 30 22.58 33.70 28.68
CA ARG A 30 21.93 34.86 28.00
C ARG A 30 21.07 34.69 26.72
N SER A 31 19.78 35.04 26.86
CA SER A 31 18.92 35.59 25.80
C SER A 31 19.30 37.04 25.42
N PRO A 32 18.75 37.58 24.31
CA PRO A 32 17.59 38.46 24.48
C PRO A 32 16.41 38.23 23.52
N GLU A 33 15.23 38.61 24.01
CA GLU A 33 14.12 39.36 23.37
C GLU A 33 14.30 39.84 21.91
N LEU A 34 13.26 40.03 21.07
CA LEU A 34 11.79 39.97 21.25
C LEU A 34 11.14 39.90 19.85
N CYS A 35 10.11 39.05 19.63
CA CYS A 35 9.06 39.31 18.62
C CYS A 35 7.89 38.31 18.72
N PRO A 36 6.69 38.69 19.20
CA PRO A 36 5.53 37.82 19.18
C PRO A 36 4.94 37.72 17.76
N ARG A 37 4.90 36.53 17.18
CA ARG A 37 4.06 36.27 16.00
C ARG A 37 2.59 36.19 16.46
N PRO A 38 1.63 36.85 15.78
CA PRO A 38 0.23 36.71 16.12
C PRO A 38 -0.23 35.27 15.87
N ALA A 39 -0.87 34.68 16.88
CA ALA A 39 -1.57 33.41 16.72
C ALA A 39 -2.85 33.64 15.89
N PHE A 40 -2.78 33.40 14.59
CA PHE A 40 -3.99 33.32 13.77
C PHE A 40 -4.74 32.03 14.10
N GLY A 41 -5.93 32.19 14.68
CA GLY A 41 -6.77 31.07 15.11
C GLY A 41 -7.21 30.19 13.96
N GLY A 42 -7.11 28.87 14.15
CA GLY A 42 -7.57 27.87 13.20
C GLY A 42 -9.10 27.78 13.16
N LEU A 43 -9.74 28.60 12.32
CA LEU A 43 -11.15 28.47 11.93
C LEU A 43 -11.40 28.74 10.43
N GLY A 44 -10.33 28.98 9.64
CA GLY A 44 -10.44 29.48 8.26
C GLY A 44 -10.29 28.48 7.11
N SER A 45 -9.55 27.37 7.25
CA SER A 45 -9.11 26.58 6.08
C SER A 45 -10.26 25.98 5.27
N LEU A 46 -11.29 25.44 5.93
CA LEU A 46 -12.46 24.83 5.27
C LEU A 46 -13.42 25.86 4.66
N GLN A 47 -13.58 27.04 5.28
CA GLN A 47 -14.36 28.13 4.68
C GLN A 47 -13.64 28.76 3.48
N VAL A 48 -12.32 28.93 3.55
CA VAL A 48 -11.52 29.44 2.42
C VAL A 48 -11.52 28.44 1.26
N ALA A 49 -11.40 27.13 1.51
CA ALA A 49 -11.49 26.12 0.46
C ALA A 49 -12.85 26.12 -0.26
N ARG A 50 -13.95 26.33 0.49
CA ARG A 50 -15.29 26.48 -0.10
C ARG A 50 -15.44 27.79 -0.90
N PHE A 51 -14.93 28.90 -0.37
CA PHE A 51 -15.05 30.23 -0.99
C PHE A 51 -14.22 30.35 -2.28
N VAL A 52 -13.00 29.80 -2.30
CA VAL A 52 -12.15 29.76 -3.51
C VAL A 52 -12.82 28.96 -4.64
N TRP A 53 -13.57 27.91 -4.32
CA TRP A 53 -14.29 27.12 -5.33
C TRP A 53 -15.53 27.83 -5.89
N GLU A 54 -16.17 28.72 -5.13
CA GLU A 54 -17.37 29.46 -5.55
C GLU A 54 -17.05 30.70 -6.41
N VAL A 55 -15.90 31.35 -6.19
CA VAL A 55 -15.54 32.64 -6.82
C VAL A 55 -14.84 32.51 -8.19
N GLU A 56 -14.04 31.47 -8.44
CA GLU A 56 -13.12 31.44 -9.59
C GLU A 56 -13.71 30.87 -10.90
N LEU A 57 -15.03 30.66 -10.95
CA LEU A 57 -15.76 30.05 -12.08
C LEU A 57 -16.41 31.05 -13.06
N GLU A 58 -16.18 32.36 -12.92
CA GLU A 58 -16.74 33.39 -13.81
C GLU A 58 -15.98 33.60 -15.14
N LEU A 59 -14.79 33.01 -15.31
CA LEU A 59 -13.85 33.42 -16.37
C LEU A 59 -13.84 32.61 -17.68
N ASP A 60 -14.68 31.57 -17.84
CA ASP A 60 -14.61 30.67 -19.00
C ASP A 60 -15.90 30.65 -19.86
N GLN A 61 -16.33 31.82 -20.33
CA GLN A 61 -17.44 31.97 -21.28
C GLN A 61 -16.97 32.45 -22.67
N LYS A 62 -16.43 31.53 -23.50
CA LYS A 62 -16.28 31.78 -24.95
C LYS A 62 -16.68 30.57 -25.82
N GLY A 63 -17.96 30.56 -26.21
CA GLY A 63 -18.36 30.26 -27.59
C GLY A 63 -18.21 28.83 -28.11
N ALA A 64 -18.42 27.80 -27.29
CA ALA A 64 -18.56 26.42 -27.77
C ALA A 64 -20.03 25.98 -27.84
N THR A 65 -20.38 25.18 -28.85
CA THR A 65 -21.72 24.58 -29.01
C THR A 65 -22.05 23.61 -27.87
N PRO A 66 -23.33 23.49 -27.46
CA PRO A 66 -23.72 22.76 -26.25
C PRO A 66 -23.71 21.23 -26.48
N VAL A 67 -22.53 20.62 -26.39
CA VAL A 67 -22.35 19.15 -26.56
C VAL A 67 -22.90 18.34 -25.38
N SER A 68 -23.18 18.97 -24.22
CA SER A 68 -24.12 18.41 -23.23
C SER A 68 -24.67 19.50 -22.31
N SER A 69 -25.99 19.51 -22.10
CA SER A 69 -26.71 20.53 -21.32
C SER A 69 -26.72 20.23 -19.82
N TRP A 70 -25.54 20.11 -19.22
CA TRP A 70 -25.43 20.02 -17.76
C TRP A 70 -25.73 21.37 -17.11
N THR A 71 -26.50 21.35 -16.02
CA THR A 71 -26.67 22.52 -15.16
C THR A 71 -25.37 22.82 -14.39
N ARG A 72 -25.22 24.06 -13.92
CA ARG A 72 -24.10 24.47 -13.06
C ARG A 72 -24.03 23.62 -11.79
N ALA A 73 -25.17 23.21 -11.23
CA ALA A 73 -25.24 22.36 -10.03
C ALA A 73 -24.64 20.97 -10.30
N GLU A 74 -25.12 20.24 -11.33
CA GLU A 74 -24.62 18.90 -11.67
C GLU A 74 -23.13 18.91 -12.08
N ALA A 75 -22.61 20.02 -12.59
CA ALA A 75 -21.18 20.19 -12.84
C ALA A 75 -20.36 20.32 -11.54
N LEU A 76 -20.89 21.02 -10.54
CA LEU A 76 -20.27 21.16 -9.21
C LEU A 76 -20.31 19.85 -8.43
N ASP A 77 -21.46 19.16 -8.42
CA ASP A 77 -21.64 17.90 -7.69
C ASP A 77 -20.69 16.80 -8.21
N ARG A 78 -20.62 16.59 -9.53
CA ARG A 78 -19.65 15.67 -10.13
C ARG A 78 -18.19 16.09 -9.90
N GLY A 79 -17.93 17.39 -9.79
CA GLY A 79 -16.61 17.92 -9.42
C GLY A 79 -16.21 17.49 -8.00
N LYS A 80 -17.17 17.58 -7.07
CA LYS A 80 -17.02 17.14 -5.68
C LYS A 80 -16.88 15.62 -5.56
N GLU A 81 -17.72 14.84 -6.26
CA GLU A 81 -17.63 13.36 -6.29
C GLU A 81 -16.25 12.88 -6.77
N LYS A 82 -15.72 13.48 -7.84
CA LYS A 82 -14.36 13.18 -8.33
C LYS A 82 -13.28 13.50 -7.30
N MET A 83 -13.39 14.65 -6.63
CA MET A 83 -12.46 15.05 -5.55
C MET A 83 -12.52 14.07 -4.37
N GLU A 84 -13.72 13.74 -3.88
CA GLU A 84 -13.92 12.77 -2.80
C GLU A 84 -13.36 11.39 -3.17
N SER A 85 -13.55 10.95 -4.41
CA SER A 85 -13.03 9.67 -4.91
C SER A 85 -11.49 9.63 -4.91
N VAL A 86 -10.84 10.70 -5.39
CA VAL A 86 -9.37 10.83 -5.33
C VAL A 86 -8.87 10.86 -3.88
N ILE A 87 -9.53 11.61 -2.99
CA ILE A 87 -9.12 11.73 -1.59
C ILE A 87 -9.29 10.41 -0.84
N ARG A 88 -10.41 9.70 -1.04
CA ARG A 88 -10.65 8.34 -0.51
C ARG A 88 -9.59 7.35 -1.00
N TRP A 89 -9.26 7.39 -2.29
CA TRP A 89 -8.22 6.54 -2.87
C TRP A 89 -6.82 6.81 -2.28
N LEU A 90 -6.44 8.08 -2.17
CA LEU A 90 -5.16 8.48 -1.57
C LEU A 90 -5.11 8.21 -0.06
N ALA A 91 -6.24 8.23 0.65
CA ALA A 91 -6.34 7.84 2.05
C ALA A 91 -6.07 6.33 2.25
N TRP A 92 -6.64 5.51 1.36
CA TRP A 92 -6.48 4.05 1.33
C TRP A 92 -5.06 3.59 0.98
N PHE A 93 -4.44 4.15 -0.06
CA PHE A 93 -3.13 3.71 -0.57
C PHE A 93 -1.94 4.59 -0.17
N ASP A 94 -2.17 5.66 0.62
CA ASP A 94 -1.23 6.76 0.94
C ASP A 94 -0.75 7.58 -0.28
N TYR A 95 -0.78 7.02 -1.49
CA TYR A 95 -0.35 7.65 -2.73
C TYR A 95 -0.81 6.92 -3.99
N SER A 96 -0.81 7.66 -5.09
CA SER A 96 -1.06 7.17 -6.43
C SER A 96 -0.26 8.01 -7.44
N ASP A 97 -0.40 7.74 -8.73
CA ASP A 97 0.05 8.64 -9.79
C ASP A 97 -1.14 9.18 -10.62
N ARG A 98 -0.88 10.06 -11.58
CA ARG A 98 -1.95 10.71 -12.34
C ARG A 98 -2.72 9.69 -13.18
N GLU A 99 -2.00 8.76 -13.80
CA GLU A 99 -2.52 7.75 -14.70
C GLU A 99 -3.44 6.79 -13.94
N THR A 100 -2.98 6.23 -12.81
CA THR A 100 -3.78 5.35 -11.93
C THR A 100 -5.01 6.05 -11.36
N LEU A 101 -4.91 7.34 -10.98
CA LEU A 101 -6.07 8.12 -10.51
C LEU A 101 -7.07 8.41 -11.63
N ALA A 102 -6.61 8.62 -12.86
CA ALA A 102 -7.48 8.83 -14.02
C ALA A 102 -8.21 7.54 -14.42
N ASP A 103 -7.50 6.40 -14.43
CA ASP A 103 -8.08 5.07 -14.66
C ASP A 103 -9.12 4.71 -13.60
N MET A 104 -8.84 4.98 -12.31
CA MET A 104 -9.80 4.80 -11.21
C MET A 104 -11.08 5.63 -11.38
N LEU A 105 -10.95 6.86 -11.89
CA LEU A 105 -12.06 7.75 -12.20
C LEU A 105 -12.76 7.44 -13.54
N GLY A 106 -12.25 6.49 -14.34
CA GLY A 106 -12.77 6.15 -15.67
C GLY A 106 -12.64 7.28 -16.70
N VAL A 107 -11.56 8.07 -16.65
CA VAL A 107 -11.35 9.25 -17.53
C VAL A 107 -9.94 9.28 -18.12
N ASP A 108 -9.77 9.91 -19.29
CA ASP A 108 -8.44 10.12 -19.87
C ASP A 108 -7.57 11.06 -19.02
N ALA A 109 -6.34 10.63 -18.73
CA ALA A 109 -5.38 11.32 -17.88
C ALA A 109 -4.91 12.67 -18.45
N ASN A 110 -4.89 12.82 -19.78
CA ASN A 110 -4.44 14.06 -20.42
C ASN A 110 -5.49 15.17 -20.23
N GLY A 111 -6.77 14.84 -20.44
CA GLY A 111 -7.91 15.72 -20.22
C GLY A 111 -8.13 16.16 -18.78
N GLN A 112 -7.59 15.46 -17.77
CA GLN A 112 -7.72 15.85 -16.36
C GLN A 112 -6.62 16.78 -15.83
N SER A 113 -5.70 17.28 -16.69
CA SER A 113 -4.56 18.09 -16.24
C SER A 113 -4.98 19.34 -15.42
N ALA A 114 -6.06 20.03 -15.81
CA ALA A 114 -6.59 21.18 -15.06
C ALA A 114 -7.22 20.77 -13.72
N PHE A 115 -7.90 19.62 -13.65
CA PHE A 115 -8.49 19.09 -12.42
C PHE A 115 -7.42 18.76 -11.38
N PHE A 116 -6.39 17.99 -11.76
CA PHE A 116 -5.28 17.68 -10.88
C PHE A 116 -4.47 18.92 -10.47
N LYS A 117 -4.36 19.93 -11.35
CA LYS A 117 -3.71 21.19 -11.00
C LYS A 117 -4.51 21.99 -9.95
N ARG A 118 -5.84 22.00 -10.02
CA ARG A 118 -6.69 22.59 -8.97
C ARG A 118 -6.52 21.85 -7.63
N LEU A 119 -6.55 20.52 -7.61
CA LEU A 119 -6.32 19.74 -6.38
C LEU A 119 -4.96 20.03 -5.73
N GLU A 120 -3.92 20.27 -6.53
CA GLU A 120 -2.59 20.68 -6.07
C GLU A 120 -2.61 22.10 -5.48
N VAL A 121 -3.17 23.08 -6.21
CA VAL A 121 -3.22 24.50 -5.78
C VAL A 121 -4.09 24.70 -4.53
N SER A 122 -5.23 24.02 -4.44
CA SER A 122 -6.13 24.06 -3.28
C SER A 122 -5.58 23.27 -2.06
N GLY A 123 -4.42 22.64 -2.16
CA GLY A 123 -3.80 21.90 -1.04
C GLY A 123 -4.50 20.60 -0.65
N PHE A 124 -5.45 20.12 -1.46
CA PHE A 124 -6.06 18.79 -1.27
C PHE A 124 -5.07 17.67 -1.55
N VAL A 125 -4.18 17.88 -2.52
CA VAL A 125 -3.18 16.89 -2.93
C VAL A 125 -1.80 17.54 -2.98
N GLN A 126 -0.80 16.90 -2.37
CA GLN A 126 0.60 17.25 -2.55
C GLN A 126 1.21 16.40 -3.66
N VAL A 127 2.14 16.97 -4.43
CA VAL A 127 2.85 16.25 -5.49
C VAL A 127 4.34 16.22 -5.20
N GLU A 128 4.90 15.01 -5.15
CA GLU A 128 6.33 14.75 -4.99
C GLU A 128 6.86 14.11 -6.29
N ILE A 129 8.06 14.46 -6.73
CA ILE A 129 8.69 13.83 -7.90
C ILE A 129 9.48 12.61 -7.44
N ALA A 130 9.16 11.42 -7.99
CA ALA A 130 9.88 10.20 -7.67
C ALA A 130 11.35 10.29 -8.15
N PRO A 131 12.35 10.00 -7.29
CA PRO A 131 13.75 10.06 -7.65
C PRO A 131 14.08 9.05 -8.77
N GLY A 132 14.92 9.46 -9.71
CA GLY A 132 15.38 8.63 -10.83
C GLY A 132 14.45 8.63 -12.06
N ILE A 133 13.12 8.65 -11.88
CA ILE A 133 12.15 8.46 -12.97
C ILE A 133 11.35 9.70 -13.39
N ARG A 134 11.51 10.83 -12.68
CA ARG A 134 10.80 12.11 -12.93
C ARG A 134 9.25 12.04 -12.93
N ARG A 135 8.64 10.93 -12.51
CA ARG A 135 7.18 10.74 -12.42
C ARG A 135 6.61 11.51 -11.23
N ARG A 136 5.44 12.14 -11.42
CA ARG A 136 4.70 12.88 -10.40
C ARG A 136 3.88 11.92 -9.55
N ILE A 137 4.15 11.87 -8.26
CA ILE A 137 3.45 11.02 -7.28
C ILE A 137 2.54 11.91 -6.44
N TYR A 138 1.26 11.58 -6.43
CA TYR A 138 0.19 12.32 -5.77
C TYR A 138 -0.06 11.67 -4.40
N GLY A 139 -0.19 12.49 -3.35
CA GLY A 139 -0.52 12.06 -1.98
C GLY A 139 -1.39 13.12 -1.29
N LEU A 140 -2.00 12.80 -0.15
CA LEU A 140 -2.84 13.78 0.56
C LEU A 140 -2.02 15.02 0.95
N GLY A 141 -2.48 16.19 0.53
CA GLY A 141 -2.01 17.48 1.05
C GLY A 141 -2.72 17.84 2.37
N GLU A 142 -2.42 19.01 2.92
CA GLU A 142 -2.94 19.44 4.22
C GLU A 142 -4.48 19.43 4.27
N ALA A 143 -5.15 20.08 3.31
CA ALA A 143 -6.61 20.17 3.27
C ALA A 143 -7.24 18.80 2.96
N GLY A 144 -6.58 17.98 2.14
CA GLY A 144 -7.08 16.64 1.79
C GLY A 144 -6.89 15.62 2.91
N TYR A 145 -5.89 15.79 3.77
CA TYR A 145 -5.73 14.98 4.97
C TYR A 145 -6.86 15.22 5.97
N GLU A 146 -7.15 16.49 6.27
CA GLU A 146 -8.25 16.85 7.17
C GLU A 146 -9.62 16.45 6.57
N TYR A 147 -9.81 16.61 5.26
CA TYR A 147 -11.03 16.15 4.61
C TYR A 147 -11.15 14.62 4.59
N ALA A 148 -10.04 13.88 4.40
CA ALA A 148 -10.03 12.43 4.49
C ALA A 148 -10.40 11.91 5.89
N LEU A 149 -9.99 12.60 6.96
CA LEU A 149 -10.41 12.28 8.34
C LEU A 149 -11.92 12.44 8.54
N MET A 150 -12.56 13.39 7.85
CA MET A 150 -14.02 13.56 7.88
C MET A 150 -14.75 12.50 7.03
N LEU A 151 -14.17 12.10 5.90
CA LEU A 151 -14.75 11.10 4.99
C LEU A 151 -14.60 9.65 5.49
N LEU A 152 -13.53 9.35 6.22
CA LEU A 152 -13.13 8.01 6.65
C LEU A 152 -12.63 8.03 8.11
N PRO A 153 -13.48 8.40 9.09
CA PRO A 153 -13.08 8.52 10.50
C PRO A 153 -12.60 7.20 11.13
N GLU A 154 -12.97 6.05 10.55
CA GLU A 154 -12.51 4.71 10.95
C GLU A 154 -11.06 4.40 10.53
N LEU A 155 -10.46 5.20 9.65
CA LEU A 155 -9.15 4.94 9.07
C LEU A 155 -8.04 5.62 9.88
N GLU A 156 -7.09 4.84 10.41
CA GLU A 156 -5.89 5.35 11.09
C GLU A 156 -4.93 6.00 10.07
N LEU A 157 -5.25 7.22 9.64
CA LEU A 157 -4.43 8.03 8.76
C LEU A 157 -3.15 8.50 9.46
N LYS A 158 -2.06 8.54 8.69
CA LYS A 158 -0.74 8.98 9.16
C LYS A 158 -0.13 9.92 8.13
N ARG A 159 0.30 11.09 8.59
CA ARG A 159 0.93 12.11 7.73
C ARG A 159 2.27 11.58 7.20
N ARG A 160 2.34 11.33 5.90
CA ARG A 160 3.56 10.85 5.23
C ARG A 160 4.60 11.97 5.15
N ARG A 161 5.83 11.69 5.57
CA ARG A 161 6.96 12.65 5.53
C ARG A 161 7.89 12.50 4.32
N ARG A 162 7.86 11.35 3.63
CA ARG A 162 8.74 10.99 2.49
C ARG A 162 8.06 9.97 1.59
N LEU A 163 8.32 10.02 0.28
CA LEU A 163 8.02 8.90 -0.63
C LEU A 163 8.68 7.59 -0.17
N PRO A 164 8.03 6.42 -0.38
CA PRO A 164 8.65 5.12 -0.16
C PRO A 164 9.64 4.77 -1.28
N SER A 165 10.31 3.63 -1.14
CA SER A 165 11.26 3.15 -2.15
C SER A 165 10.60 2.90 -3.51
N TRP A 166 11.37 2.98 -4.60
CA TRP A 166 10.85 2.76 -5.95
C TRP A 166 10.18 1.38 -6.11
N VAL A 167 10.76 0.33 -5.54
CA VAL A 167 10.17 -1.03 -5.56
C VAL A 167 8.81 -1.06 -4.86
N SER A 168 8.64 -0.31 -3.77
CA SER A 168 7.36 -0.17 -3.06
C SER A 168 6.32 0.63 -3.86
N LEU A 169 6.75 1.66 -4.59
CA LEU A 169 5.88 2.43 -5.50
C LEU A 169 5.33 1.53 -6.60
N VAL A 170 6.19 0.79 -7.32
CA VAL A 170 5.79 -0.15 -8.40
C VAL A 170 4.83 -1.22 -7.89
N HIS A 171 5.09 -1.79 -6.70
CA HIS A 171 4.18 -2.77 -6.08
C HIS A 171 2.81 -2.16 -5.78
N SER A 172 2.77 -1.01 -5.09
CA SER A 172 1.51 -0.32 -4.77
C SER A 172 0.71 0.06 -6.02
N PHE A 173 1.36 0.57 -7.07
CA PHE A 173 0.67 0.89 -8.33
C PHE A 173 0.18 -0.36 -9.06
N SER A 174 0.90 -1.47 -8.99
CA SER A 174 0.43 -2.75 -9.55
C SER A 174 -0.79 -3.30 -8.81
N VAL A 175 -0.83 -3.17 -7.47
CA VAL A 175 -2.01 -3.47 -6.65
C VAL A 175 -3.18 -2.57 -7.02
N GLN A 176 -2.96 -1.26 -7.12
CA GLN A 176 -3.99 -0.29 -7.52
C GLN A 176 -4.56 -0.61 -8.91
N ALA A 177 -3.71 -0.86 -9.92
CA ALA A 177 -4.14 -1.23 -11.27
C ALA A 177 -4.95 -2.54 -11.32
N ALA A 178 -4.54 -3.56 -10.54
CA ALA A 178 -5.28 -4.81 -10.44
C ALA A 178 -6.67 -4.61 -9.81
N ILE A 179 -6.79 -3.72 -8.82
CA ILE A 179 -8.08 -3.35 -8.19
C ILE A 179 -8.95 -2.56 -9.16
N ILE A 180 -8.39 -1.58 -9.88
CA ILE A 180 -9.14 -0.71 -10.82
C ILE A 180 -9.86 -1.54 -11.88
N ARG A 181 -9.20 -2.55 -12.45
CA ARG A 181 -9.81 -3.48 -13.42
C ARG A 181 -11.05 -4.21 -12.91
N ARG A 182 -11.19 -4.34 -11.59
CA ARG A 182 -12.24 -5.10 -10.92
C ARG A 182 -13.31 -4.19 -10.31
N LEU A 183 -13.12 -2.87 -10.30
CA LEU A 183 -14.10 -1.90 -9.77
C LEU A 183 -15.54 -2.10 -10.27
N PRO A 184 -15.83 -2.49 -11.52
CA PRO A 184 -17.21 -2.78 -11.96
C PRO A 184 -17.89 -3.91 -11.18
N GLU A 185 -17.13 -4.85 -10.62
CA GLU A 185 -17.62 -6.04 -9.91
C GLU A 185 -17.43 -5.96 -8.38
N VAL A 186 -16.57 -5.06 -7.90
CA VAL A 186 -16.30 -4.85 -6.47
C VAL A 186 -17.39 -3.99 -5.83
N GLU A 187 -17.80 -4.37 -4.63
CA GLU A 187 -18.66 -3.61 -3.72
C GLU A 187 -17.82 -2.78 -2.73
N SER A 188 -16.80 -3.39 -2.11
CA SER A 188 -15.91 -2.70 -1.17
C SER A 188 -14.45 -3.18 -1.23
N ILE A 189 -13.53 -2.27 -0.91
CA ILE A 189 -12.07 -2.49 -0.95
C ILE A 189 -11.49 -2.33 0.45
N ARG A 190 -10.65 -3.27 0.87
CA ARG A 190 -9.88 -3.20 2.12
C ARG A 190 -8.38 -3.42 1.81
N PRO A 191 -7.59 -2.36 1.56
CA PRO A 191 -6.15 -2.50 1.28
C PRO A 191 -5.37 -2.92 2.54
N GLU A 192 -4.18 -3.51 2.39
CA GLU A 192 -3.31 -4.03 3.48
C GLU A 192 -3.29 -3.14 4.74
N LYS A 193 -3.15 -1.82 4.55
CA LYS A 193 -3.13 -0.82 5.64
C LYS A 193 -4.33 -0.90 6.59
N THR A 194 -5.52 -1.21 6.07
CA THR A 194 -6.77 -1.39 6.84
C THR A 194 -6.84 -2.74 7.54
N LEU A 195 -6.08 -3.74 7.09
CA LEU A 195 -6.21 -5.13 7.52
C LEU A 195 -5.49 -5.45 8.83
N LYS A 196 -4.74 -4.49 9.42
CA LYS A 196 -3.90 -4.70 10.62
C LYS A 196 -4.64 -5.21 11.86
N HIS A 197 -5.97 -5.04 11.93
CA HIS A 197 -6.80 -5.58 13.00
C HIS A 197 -7.10 -7.07 12.84
N LEU A 198 -6.96 -7.63 11.63
CA LEU A 198 -7.11 -9.05 11.38
C LEU A 198 -5.93 -9.79 12.04
N ARG A 199 -6.26 -10.76 12.89
CA ARG A 199 -5.27 -11.68 13.50
C ARG A 199 -4.82 -12.77 12.52
N THR A 200 -4.70 -12.43 11.24
CA THR A 200 -4.22 -13.30 10.15
C THR A 200 -2.76 -13.69 10.38
N VAL A 201 -2.38 -14.87 9.90
CA VAL A 201 -0.95 -15.29 9.85
C VAL A 201 -0.15 -14.42 8.86
N ARG A 202 -0.81 -13.96 7.79
CA ARG A 202 -0.28 -13.09 6.75
C ARG A 202 -1.41 -12.20 6.21
N LEU A 203 -1.15 -10.91 6.05
CA LEU A 203 -2.03 -9.97 5.36
C LEU A 203 -1.83 -10.10 3.83
N PRO A 204 -2.90 -10.15 3.02
CA PRO A 204 -2.82 -9.97 1.57
C PRO A 204 -2.66 -8.47 1.22
N ASP A 205 -2.31 -8.16 -0.03
CA ASP A 205 -2.16 -6.77 -0.51
C ASP A 205 -3.50 -6.00 -0.42
N ALA A 206 -4.62 -6.69 -0.68
CA ALA A 206 -5.96 -6.21 -0.39
C ALA A 206 -6.94 -7.37 -0.16
N ILE A 207 -8.09 -7.07 0.45
CA ILE A 207 -9.29 -7.89 0.36
C ILE A 207 -10.34 -7.09 -0.43
N LEU A 208 -10.95 -7.74 -1.42
CA LEU A 208 -12.03 -7.19 -2.23
C LEU A 208 -13.32 -7.94 -1.87
N THR A 209 -14.36 -7.21 -1.49
CA THR A 209 -15.71 -7.76 -1.39
C THR A 209 -16.39 -7.52 -2.73
N MET A 210 -16.78 -8.58 -3.42
CA MET A 210 -17.46 -8.54 -4.70
C MET A 210 -18.97 -8.33 -4.51
N LYS A 211 -19.66 -7.81 -5.53
CA LYS A 211 -21.13 -7.56 -5.50
C LYS A 211 -22.01 -8.80 -5.28
N ASN A 212 -21.44 -10.01 -5.37
CA ASN A 212 -22.10 -11.27 -5.03
C ASN A 212 -21.85 -11.71 -3.56
N GLY A 213 -21.17 -10.88 -2.75
CA GLY A 213 -20.78 -11.16 -1.38
C GLY A 213 -19.44 -11.89 -1.19
N GLU A 214 -18.80 -12.36 -2.27
CA GLU A 214 -17.52 -13.09 -2.19
C GLU A 214 -16.36 -12.18 -1.76
N LYS A 215 -15.58 -12.61 -0.77
CA LYS A 215 -14.37 -11.94 -0.30
C LYS A 215 -13.15 -12.58 -0.96
N ILE A 216 -12.43 -11.82 -1.79
CA ILE A 216 -11.22 -12.26 -2.48
C ILE A 216 -10.00 -11.59 -1.85
N ALA A 217 -9.02 -12.38 -1.40
CA ALA A 217 -7.68 -11.87 -1.11
C ALA A 217 -6.90 -11.66 -2.40
N LEU A 218 -6.46 -10.43 -2.66
CA LEU A 218 -5.60 -10.08 -3.78
C LEU A 218 -4.13 -10.17 -3.35
N GLU A 219 -3.31 -10.88 -4.12
CA GLU A 219 -1.84 -10.88 -4.00
C GLU A 219 -1.24 -10.58 -5.38
N VAL A 220 -0.38 -9.56 -5.45
CA VAL A 220 0.30 -9.14 -6.67
C VAL A 220 1.76 -9.58 -6.62
N GLU A 221 2.16 -10.36 -7.63
CA GLU A 221 3.44 -11.05 -7.63
C GLU A 221 4.36 -10.51 -8.73
N LEU A 222 5.17 -9.51 -8.39
CA LEU A 222 6.09 -8.85 -9.32
C LEU A 222 7.47 -9.51 -9.45
N ASN A 223 7.89 -10.32 -8.46
CA ASN A 223 9.24 -10.85 -8.35
C ASN A 223 9.24 -12.31 -7.93
N HIS A 224 10.19 -13.10 -8.43
CA HIS A 224 10.33 -14.50 -8.04
C HIS A 224 10.70 -14.65 -6.55
N LYS A 225 9.78 -15.20 -5.76
CA LYS A 225 10.03 -15.64 -4.38
C LYS A 225 10.62 -17.05 -4.36
N SER A 226 11.45 -17.37 -3.37
CA SER A 226 11.98 -18.73 -3.20
C SER A 226 10.85 -19.73 -2.94
N SER A 227 10.99 -20.99 -3.40
CA SER A 227 9.94 -22.02 -3.23
C SER A 227 9.46 -22.14 -1.78
N ALA A 228 10.37 -22.10 -0.81
CA ALA A 228 10.04 -22.13 0.62
C ALA A 228 9.11 -20.97 1.05
N ARG A 229 9.29 -19.78 0.48
CA ARG A 229 8.44 -18.63 0.73
C ARG A 229 7.08 -18.78 0.05
N VAL A 230 7.03 -19.31 -1.18
CA VAL A 230 5.76 -19.55 -1.90
C VAL A 230 4.87 -20.54 -1.14
N PHE A 231 5.39 -21.71 -0.75
CA PHE A 231 4.61 -22.70 0.00
C PHE A 231 4.13 -22.16 1.37
N ASN A 232 4.97 -21.42 2.09
CA ASN A 232 4.56 -20.80 3.35
C ASN A 232 3.44 -19.75 3.14
N ILE A 233 3.46 -19.01 2.04
CA ILE A 233 2.39 -18.07 1.68
C ILE A 233 1.08 -18.84 1.40
N PHE A 234 1.10 -19.88 0.53
CA PHE A 234 -0.11 -20.69 0.25
C PHE A 234 -0.72 -21.29 1.54
N LEU A 235 0.10 -21.88 2.40
CA LEU A 235 -0.35 -22.43 3.70
C LEU A 235 -0.88 -21.34 4.65
N SER A 236 -0.37 -20.11 4.57
CA SER A 236 -0.88 -18.98 5.36
C SER A 236 -2.26 -18.52 4.87
N HIS A 237 -2.49 -18.47 3.56
CA HIS A 237 -3.81 -18.18 3.01
C HIS A 237 -4.84 -19.26 3.37
N LEU A 238 -4.48 -20.55 3.29
CA LEU A 238 -5.37 -21.64 3.71
C LEU A 238 -5.80 -21.52 5.18
N LYS A 239 -4.91 -21.07 6.07
CA LYS A 239 -5.27 -20.78 7.47
C LYS A 239 -6.24 -19.60 7.59
N ASN A 240 -6.03 -18.53 6.82
CA ASN A 240 -6.89 -17.35 6.81
C ASN A 240 -8.29 -17.65 6.21
N ILE A 241 -8.37 -18.50 5.17
CA ILE A 241 -9.63 -18.98 4.58
C ILE A 241 -10.41 -19.82 5.59
N ARG A 242 -9.75 -20.76 6.29
CA ARG A 242 -10.35 -21.54 7.39
C ARG A 242 -10.78 -20.69 8.59
N ALA A 243 -10.29 -19.45 8.70
CA ALA A 243 -10.69 -18.46 9.68
C ALA A 243 -11.69 -17.41 9.11
N GLU A 244 -12.29 -17.71 7.95
CA GLU A 244 -13.34 -16.93 7.27
C GLU A 244 -12.97 -15.47 6.95
N HIS A 245 -11.68 -15.14 6.96
CA HIS A 245 -11.18 -13.80 6.65
C HIS A 245 -11.43 -13.40 5.19
N TYR A 246 -11.42 -14.38 4.29
CA TYR A 246 -11.78 -14.30 2.88
C TYR A 246 -12.00 -15.71 2.34
N ASP A 247 -12.70 -15.81 1.20
CA ASP A 247 -13.22 -17.08 0.70
C ASP A 247 -12.24 -17.74 -0.29
N ARG A 248 -11.48 -16.94 -1.05
CA ARG A 248 -10.39 -17.41 -1.95
C ARG A 248 -9.28 -16.37 -2.15
N VAL A 249 -8.19 -16.79 -2.79
CA VAL A 249 -7.05 -15.95 -3.20
C VAL A 249 -7.01 -15.77 -4.72
N LEU A 250 -6.65 -14.58 -5.16
CA LEU A 250 -6.38 -14.24 -6.55
C LEU A 250 -4.95 -13.70 -6.68
N TYR A 251 -4.08 -14.51 -7.27
CA TYR A 251 -2.72 -14.10 -7.65
C TYR A 251 -2.72 -13.43 -9.02
N VAL A 252 -2.17 -12.22 -9.09
CA VAL A 252 -1.98 -11.48 -10.34
C VAL A 252 -0.49 -11.33 -10.63
N PHE A 253 -0.09 -11.73 -11.84
CA PHE A 253 1.31 -11.70 -12.30
C PHE A 253 1.47 -10.77 -13.51
N PRO A 254 2.64 -10.12 -13.67
CA PRO A 254 2.93 -9.28 -14.83
C PRO A 254 3.23 -10.07 -16.11
N GLY A 255 3.37 -11.40 -16.03
CA GLY A 255 3.72 -12.23 -17.17
C GLY A 255 3.66 -13.74 -16.90
N GLU A 256 3.44 -14.50 -17.96
CA GLU A 256 3.29 -15.97 -17.94
C GLU A 256 4.46 -16.73 -17.28
N PRO A 257 5.75 -16.37 -17.46
CA PRO A 257 6.85 -17.12 -16.84
C PRO A 257 6.77 -17.16 -15.31
N LEU A 258 6.39 -16.05 -14.66
CA LEU A 258 6.29 -15.99 -13.21
C LEU A 258 5.00 -16.67 -12.70
N CYS A 259 3.89 -16.50 -13.42
CA CYS A 259 2.65 -17.21 -13.15
C CYS A 259 2.86 -18.74 -13.20
N ARG A 260 3.54 -19.23 -14.23
CA ARG A 260 3.89 -20.65 -14.40
C ARG A 260 4.73 -21.18 -13.24
N LEU A 261 5.76 -20.45 -12.81
CA LEU A 261 6.59 -20.84 -11.67
C LEU A 261 5.81 -20.96 -10.35
N TYR A 262 4.71 -20.23 -10.19
CA TYR A 262 3.80 -20.36 -9.03
C TYR A 262 2.82 -21.52 -9.23
N ARG A 263 2.27 -21.68 -10.44
CA ARG A 263 1.37 -22.78 -10.79
C ARG A 263 2.06 -24.15 -10.68
N GLU A 264 3.27 -24.31 -11.21
CA GLU A 264 4.11 -25.51 -11.06
C GLU A 264 4.35 -25.91 -9.59
N LYS A 265 4.39 -24.94 -8.67
CA LYS A 265 4.51 -25.20 -7.21
C LYS A 265 3.16 -25.54 -6.61
N PHE A 266 2.10 -24.84 -7.02
CA PHE A 266 0.74 -25.09 -6.60
C PHE A 266 0.32 -26.52 -6.97
N ASP A 267 0.53 -26.93 -8.23
CA ASP A 267 0.12 -28.22 -8.80
C ASP A 267 0.83 -29.45 -8.19
N LEU A 268 1.85 -29.27 -7.33
CA LEU A 268 2.43 -30.37 -6.57
C LEU A 268 1.38 -30.96 -5.62
N ALA A 269 1.09 -32.26 -5.75
CA ALA A 269 0.15 -32.97 -4.88
C ALA A 269 0.53 -32.90 -3.37
N VAL A 270 1.81 -32.70 -3.07
CA VAL A 270 2.33 -32.61 -1.70
C VAL A 270 3.17 -31.35 -1.56
N TRP A 271 2.74 -30.44 -0.68
CA TRP A 271 3.46 -29.20 -0.38
C TRP A 271 4.39 -29.38 0.83
N PRO A 272 5.69 -29.07 0.69
CA PRO A 272 6.63 -29.09 1.81
C PRO A 272 6.32 -27.99 2.82
N ILE A 273 6.30 -28.35 4.11
CA ILE A 273 6.07 -27.41 5.20
C ILE A 273 7.40 -26.80 5.64
N TYR A 274 7.44 -25.48 5.77
CA TYR A 274 8.60 -24.74 6.26
C TYR A 274 8.26 -23.99 7.54
N ARG A 275 9.16 -24.04 8.51
CA ARG A 275 9.08 -23.25 9.75
C ARG A 275 10.17 -22.19 9.79
N MET A 276 9.91 -21.07 10.44
CA MET A 276 10.97 -20.11 10.75
C MET A 276 11.94 -20.75 11.75
N ARG A 277 13.24 -20.63 11.49
CA ARG A 277 14.26 -20.99 12.48
C ARG A 277 14.20 -19.99 13.63
N GLU A 278 14.26 -20.51 14.86
CA GLU A 278 14.29 -19.67 16.07
C GLU A 278 15.40 -18.61 16.00
N GLY A 279 15.06 -17.37 16.38
CA GLY A 279 15.95 -16.22 16.24
C GLY A 279 16.28 -15.79 14.80
N SER A 280 15.59 -16.30 13.77
CA SER A 280 15.93 -16.05 12.37
C SER A 280 14.71 -15.87 11.46
N THR A 281 14.88 -15.06 10.41
CA THR A 281 13.91 -14.93 9.31
C THR A 281 14.03 -16.05 8.26
N ARG A 282 15.02 -16.95 8.40
CA ARG A 282 15.21 -18.07 7.47
C ARG A 282 14.19 -19.17 7.70
N LEU A 283 13.54 -19.58 6.61
CA LEU A 283 12.67 -20.74 6.56
C LEU A 283 13.50 -22.03 6.42
N VAL A 284 13.17 -23.04 7.21
CA VAL A 284 13.80 -24.37 7.23
C VAL A 284 12.72 -25.42 7.00
N LEU A 285 13.02 -26.41 6.17
CA LEU A 285 12.12 -27.53 5.86
C LEU A 285 11.83 -28.36 7.12
N GLU A 286 10.55 -28.65 7.39
CA GLU A 286 10.12 -29.54 8.45
C GLU A 286 10.00 -30.97 7.90
N THR A 287 11.10 -31.72 7.93
CA THR A 287 11.20 -33.06 7.29
C THR A 287 10.20 -34.11 7.80
N SER A 288 9.59 -33.89 8.96
CA SER A 288 8.58 -34.78 9.55
C SER A 288 7.15 -34.52 9.08
N ARG A 289 6.90 -33.44 8.32
CA ARG A 289 5.54 -33.05 7.93
C ARG A 289 5.46 -32.49 6.52
N ASN A 290 4.47 -32.96 5.78
CA ASN A 290 4.05 -32.39 4.51
C ASN A 290 2.55 -32.09 4.54
N PHE A 291 2.08 -31.28 3.60
CA PHE A 291 0.68 -30.96 3.41
C PHE A 291 0.17 -31.59 2.10
N ASP A 292 -0.87 -32.42 2.18
CA ASP A 292 -1.57 -32.94 0.99
C ASP A 292 -2.43 -31.82 0.38
N ALA A 293 -2.12 -31.46 -0.86
CA ALA A 293 -2.76 -30.37 -1.59
C ALA A 293 -3.93 -30.82 -2.47
N SER A 294 -4.20 -32.13 -2.59
CA SER A 294 -5.23 -32.69 -3.48
C SER A 294 -6.62 -32.07 -3.28
N GLN A 295 -7.04 -31.88 -2.02
CA GLN A 295 -8.30 -31.20 -1.68
C GLN A 295 -8.30 -29.72 -2.07
N VAL A 296 -7.14 -29.06 -2.07
CA VAL A 296 -7.01 -27.66 -2.48
C VAL A 296 -7.08 -27.54 -3.99
N HIS A 297 -6.51 -28.49 -4.74
CA HIS A 297 -6.61 -28.55 -6.21
C HIS A 297 -8.05 -28.82 -6.69
N ALA A 298 -8.80 -29.62 -5.96
CA ALA A 298 -10.23 -29.87 -6.22
C ALA A 298 -11.13 -28.67 -5.88
N SER A 299 -10.58 -27.59 -5.34
CA SER A 299 -11.31 -26.40 -4.86
C SER A 299 -10.88 -25.13 -5.59
N ASN A 300 -11.81 -24.22 -5.84
CA ASN A 300 -11.52 -22.92 -6.46
C ASN A 300 -10.93 -21.87 -5.46
N LEU A 301 -10.19 -22.32 -4.44
CA LEU A 301 -9.62 -21.47 -3.40
C LEU A 301 -8.45 -20.59 -3.88
N PHE A 302 -7.86 -20.91 -5.03
CA PHE A 302 -6.74 -20.16 -5.61
C PHE A 302 -6.94 -19.96 -7.12
N ALA A 303 -6.86 -18.71 -7.56
CA ALA A 303 -6.85 -18.34 -8.97
C ALA A 303 -5.52 -17.65 -9.33
N PHE A 304 -5.01 -17.95 -10.53
CA PHE A 304 -3.73 -17.41 -11.04
C PHE A 304 -3.97 -16.76 -12.39
N THR A 305 -3.83 -15.43 -12.48
CA THR A 305 -4.08 -14.64 -13.70
C THR A 305 -2.84 -13.83 -14.11
N VAL A 306 -2.67 -13.64 -15.41
CA VAL A 306 -1.63 -12.79 -15.99
C VAL A 306 -2.29 -11.54 -16.56
N GLU A 307 -1.80 -10.39 -16.13
CA GLU A 307 -2.32 -9.09 -16.56
C GLU A 307 -1.15 -8.15 -16.83
N GLY A 308 -1.36 -7.18 -17.73
CA GLY A 308 -0.44 -6.05 -17.86
C GLY A 308 -0.48 -5.21 -16.60
N LEU A 309 0.36 -5.51 -15.61
CA LEU A 309 0.48 -4.70 -14.40
C LEU A 309 1.16 -3.35 -14.72
N TYR A 310 1.30 -2.50 -13.70
CA TYR A 310 1.97 -1.21 -13.85
C TYR A 310 3.36 -1.39 -14.47
N SER A 311 3.55 -0.85 -15.67
CA SER A 311 4.83 -0.78 -16.38
C SER A 311 5.32 0.67 -16.42
N LEU A 312 6.64 0.82 -16.59
CA LEU A 312 7.28 2.11 -16.86
C LEU A 312 7.06 2.56 -18.30
#